data_AF-A0A6P0MGE0-F1
#
_entry.id   AF-A0A6P0MGE0-F1
#
_cell.length_a   1.000
_cell.length_b   1.000
_cell.length_c   1.000
_cell.angle_alpha   90.00
_cell.angle_beta   90.00
_cell.angle_gamma   90.00
#
_symmetry.space_group_name_H-M   'P 1'
#
loop_
_entity.id
_entity.type
_entity.pdbx_description
1 polymer ?
#
loop_
_entity_poly.entity_id
_entity_poly.type
_entity_poly.pdbx_seq_one_letter_code
_entity_poly.pdbx_strand_id
1 'polypeptide(L)'
;MEPFVDISNDVSAINAGRATRQGNNFIINGRTYGSHDGILFPISGPGFHQLDRGAFKALGVYNQFGDTSRATEILDNMAISSEQRQAALRAWRTGRGGK
;
A
#
# COMPACT_ATOMS: atom_id res chain seq x y z
N MET A 1 -6.75 -4.20 15.14
CA MET A 1 -5.28 -4.08 15.00
C MET A 1 -4.91 -4.73 13.69
N GLU A 2 -4.15 -4.06 12.82
CA GLU A 2 -3.56 -4.71 11.65
C GLU A 2 -2.35 -5.55 12.09
N PRO A 3 -2.10 -6.73 11.49
CA PRO A 3 -0.95 -7.54 11.86
C PRO A 3 0.34 -6.79 11.54
N PHE A 4 1.28 -6.75 12.50
CA PHE A 4 2.62 -6.21 12.27
C PHE A 4 3.28 -6.95 11.10
N VAL A 5 3.73 -6.19 10.11
CA VAL A 5 4.42 -6.73 8.92
C VAL A 5 5.92 -6.65 9.17
N ASP A 6 6.55 -7.81 9.33
CA ASP A 6 8.01 -7.91 9.34
C ASP A 6 8.55 -8.03 7.90
N ILE A 7 8.70 -6.88 7.24
CA ILE A 7 9.21 -6.80 5.86
C ILE A 7 10.66 -7.27 5.79
N SER A 8 11.47 -6.99 6.81
CA SER A 8 12.89 -7.35 6.84
C SER A 8 13.08 -8.86 6.84
N ASN A 9 12.26 -9.59 7.61
CA ASN A 9 12.27 -11.05 7.61
C ASN A 9 11.78 -11.63 6.28
N ASP A 10 10.73 -11.05 5.68
CA ASP A 10 10.24 -11.46 4.36
C ASP A 10 11.34 -11.32 3.29
N VAL A 11 12.01 -10.17 3.22
CA VAL A 11 13.10 -9.91 2.27
C VAL A 11 14.27 -10.87 2.49
N SER A 12 14.64 -11.11 3.74
CA SER A 12 15.72 -12.06 4.07
C SER A 12 15.37 -13.49 3.64
N ALA A 13 14.12 -13.91 3.84
CA ALA A 13 13.64 -15.22 3.40
C ALA A 13 13.61 -15.34 1.87
N ILE A 14 13.19 -14.29 1.15
CA ILE A 14 13.23 -14.23 -0.32
C ILE A 14 14.67 -14.38 -0.82
N ASN A 15 15.61 -13.61 -0.26
CA ASN A 15 17.03 -13.66 -0.63
C ASN A 15 17.67 -15.03 -0.32
N ALA A 16 17.21 -15.71 0.73
CA ALA A 16 17.63 -17.07 1.08
C ALA A 16 16.96 -18.17 0.24
N GLY A 17 16.13 -17.81 -0.76
CA GLY A 17 15.43 -18.76 -1.62
C GLY A 17 14.27 -19.51 -0.94
N ARG A 18 13.74 -18.98 0.17
CA ARG A 18 12.67 -19.62 0.96
C ARG A 18 11.26 -19.21 0.54
N ALA A 19 11.12 -18.27 -0.39
CA ALA A 19 9.83 -17.84 -0.93
C ALA A 19 9.41 -18.69 -2.13
N THR A 20 8.10 -18.83 -2.32
CA THR A 20 7.55 -19.45 -3.54
C THR A 20 7.65 -18.45 -4.69
N ARG A 21 8.38 -18.80 -5.75
CA ARG A 21 8.50 -17.97 -6.96
C ARG A 21 7.38 -18.28 -7.96
N GLN A 22 6.67 -17.25 -8.41
CA GLN A 22 5.65 -17.34 -9.47
C GLN A 22 5.93 -16.27 -10.52
N GLY A 23 6.57 -16.66 -11.63
CA GLY A 23 7.05 -15.70 -12.63
C GLY A 23 8.06 -14.72 -12.02
N ASN A 24 7.74 -13.42 -12.07
CA ASN A 24 8.55 -12.34 -11.46
C ASN A 24 8.13 -11.99 -10.02
N ASN A 25 7.20 -12.76 -9.45
CA ASN A 25 6.69 -12.51 -8.11
C ASN A 25 7.22 -13.54 -7.10
N PHE A 26 7.28 -13.13 -5.84
CA PHE A 26 7.65 -13.95 -4.69
C PHE A 26 6.50 -13.95 -3.68
N ILE A 27 6.14 -15.15 -3.20
CA ILE A 27 5.11 -15.33 -2.19
C ILE A 27 5.77 -15.87 -0.92
N ILE A 28 5.59 -15.13 0.18
CA ILE A 28 6.11 -15.48 1.50
C ILE A 28 5.14 -14.97 2.57
N ASN A 29 4.86 -15.76 3.61
CA ASN A 29 3.99 -15.35 4.72
C ASN A 29 2.60 -14.79 4.30
N GLY A 30 2.03 -15.31 3.21
CA GLY A 30 0.75 -14.85 2.65
C GLY A 30 0.82 -13.51 1.92
N ARG A 31 2.02 -12.96 1.70
CA ARG A 31 2.26 -11.71 0.98
C ARG A 31 2.91 -11.98 -0.37
N THR A 32 2.53 -11.18 -1.34
CA THR A 32 3.08 -11.18 -2.70
C THR A 32 3.96 -9.97 -2.88
N TYR A 33 5.18 -10.19 -3.34
CA TYR A 33 6.14 -9.17 -3.73
C TYR A 33 6.45 -9.31 -5.22
N GLY A 34 6.56 -8.19 -5.92
CA GLY A 34 7.12 -8.14 -7.27
C GLY A 34 8.60 -7.83 -7.21
N SER A 35 9.34 -8.25 -8.24
CA SER A 35 10.72 -7.81 -8.46
C SER A 35 10.86 -7.16 -9.82
N HIS A 36 11.47 -5.98 -9.86
CA HIS A 36 11.85 -5.28 -11.07
C HIS A 36 13.20 -4.61 -10.85
N ASP A 37 14.17 -4.85 -11.75
CA ASP A 37 15.52 -4.27 -11.71
C ASP A 37 16.24 -4.42 -10.35
N GLY A 38 16.07 -5.57 -9.70
CA GLY A 38 16.68 -5.86 -8.40
C GLY A 38 15.97 -5.22 -7.20
N ILE A 39 14.88 -4.48 -7.43
CA ILE A 39 14.06 -3.88 -6.38
C ILE A 39 12.85 -4.78 -6.12
N LEU A 40 12.70 -5.21 -4.86
CA LEU A 40 11.49 -5.85 -4.36
C LEU A 40 10.47 -4.78 -3.95
N PHE A 41 9.22 -4.96 -4.35
CA PHE A 41 8.12 -4.10 -3.93
C PHE A 41 6.89 -4.93 -3.53
N PRO A 42 6.13 -4.49 -2.50
CA PRO A 42 4.92 -5.19 -2.09
C PRO A 42 3.82 -5.04 -3.16
N ILE A 43 3.13 -6.14 -3.45
CA ILE A 43 1.95 -6.15 -4.34
C ILE A 43 0.67 -6.28 -3.52
N SER A 44 0.59 -7.31 -2.66
CA SER A 44 -0.61 -7.61 -1.89
C SER A 44 -0.30 -8.53 -0.70
N GLY A 45 -1.23 -8.60 0.25
CA GLY A 45 -1.17 -9.51 1.39
C GLY A 45 -1.43 -8.82 2.74
N PRO A 46 -1.42 -9.59 3.84
CA PRO A 46 -1.73 -9.07 5.17
C PRO A 46 -0.83 -7.90 5.56
N GLY A 47 -1.46 -6.81 6.01
CA GLY A 47 -0.82 -5.57 6.43
C GLY A 47 -0.37 -4.65 5.28
N PHE A 48 -0.72 -4.97 4.03
CA PHE A 48 -0.58 -4.05 2.90
C PHE A 48 -1.94 -3.46 2.49
N HIS A 49 -1.94 -2.15 2.24
CA HIS A 49 -3.08 -1.44 1.65
C HIS A 49 -2.85 -1.33 0.14
N GLN A 50 -3.56 -2.14 -0.64
CA GLN A 50 -3.47 -2.07 -2.09
C GLN A 50 -4.25 -0.87 -2.62
N LEU A 51 -3.55 0.05 -3.26
CA LEU A 51 -4.12 1.27 -3.83
C LEU A 51 -3.91 1.26 -5.35
N ASP A 52 -4.97 1.51 -6.10
CA ASP A 52 -4.83 1.83 -7.52
C ASP A 52 -4.26 3.25 -7.69
N ARG A 53 -4.04 3.66 -8.94
CA ARG A 53 -3.43 4.97 -9.23
C ARG A 53 -4.26 6.14 -8.68
N GLY A 54 -5.59 6.05 -8.71
CA GLY A 54 -6.47 7.12 -8.22
C GLY A 54 -6.44 7.20 -6.70
N ALA A 55 -6.53 6.06 -6.02
CA ALA A 55 -6.43 5.97 -4.58
C ALA A 55 -5.04 6.41 -4.06
N PHE A 56 -3.96 6.07 -4.77
CA PHE A 56 -2.61 6.53 -4.41
C PHE A 56 -2.48 8.06 -4.50
N LYS A 57 -3.03 8.66 -5.56
CA LYS A 57 -3.09 10.13 -5.67
C LYS A 57 -3.91 10.74 -4.52
N ALA A 58 -5.05 10.13 -4.20
CA ALA A 58 -5.90 10.61 -3.11
C ALA A 58 -5.20 10.52 -1.75
N LEU A 59 -4.43 9.47 -1.51
CA LEU A 59 -3.60 9.33 -0.31
C LEU A 59 -2.58 10.48 -0.22
N GLY A 60 -1.98 10.88 -1.33
CA GLY A 60 -1.10 12.06 -1.39
C GLY A 60 -1.79 13.35 -0.95
N VAL A 61 -3.03 13.59 -1.42
CA VAL A 61 -3.84 14.75 -1.02
C VAL A 61 -4.14 14.70 0.48
N TYR A 62 -4.59 13.55 1.01
CA TYR A 62 -4.83 13.41 2.45
C TYR A 62 -3.56 13.55 3.29
N ASN A 63 -2.41 13.06 2.83
CA ASN A 63 -1.12 13.25 3.51
C ASN A 63 -0.77 14.72 3.67
N GLN A 64 -1.08 15.54 2.65
CA GLN A 64 -0.77 16.97 2.63
C GLN A 64 -1.80 17.82 3.38
N PHE A 65 -3.09 17.56 3.20
CA PHE A 65 -4.18 18.45 3.66
C PHE A 65 -5.06 17.83 4.75
N GLY A 66 -4.86 16.55 5.09
CA GLY A 66 -5.76 15.79 5.93
C GLY A 66 -7.13 15.54 5.31
N ASP A 67 -8.03 14.93 6.09
CA ASP A 67 -9.44 14.72 5.74
C ASP A 67 -10.23 16.03 5.99
N THR A 68 -10.03 17.02 5.10
CA THR A 68 -10.59 18.37 5.21
C THR A 68 -11.42 18.73 3.98
N SER A 69 -12.28 19.76 4.09
CA SER A 69 -13.05 20.27 2.95
C SER A 69 -12.17 20.65 1.76
N ARG A 70 -10.95 21.15 2.01
CA ARG A 70 -9.98 21.46 0.97
C ARG A 70 -9.50 20.20 0.24
N ALA A 71 -9.25 19.11 0.95
CA ALA A 71 -8.92 17.84 0.33
C ALA A 71 -10.09 17.34 -0.54
N THR A 72 -11.32 17.44 -0.04
CA THR A 72 -12.53 17.07 -0.81
C THR A 72 -12.63 17.83 -2.13
N GLU A 73 -12.49 19.16 -2.12
CA GLU A 73 -12.50 19.99 -3.33
C GLU A 73 -11.43 19.57 -4.35
N ILE A 74 -10.21 19.29 -3.88
CA ILE A 74 -9.11 18.86 -4.75
C ILE A 74 -9.44 17.49 -5.38
N LEU A 75 -9.95 16.55 -4.59
CA LEU A 75 -10.30 15.21 -5.06
C LEU A 75 -11.48 15.24 -6.05
N ASP A 76 -12.43 16.16 -5.85
CA ASP A 76 -13.53 16.42 -6.79
C ASP A 76 -13.00 16.94 -8.12
N ASN A 77 -12.13 17.95 -8.09
CA ASN A 77 -11.50 18.49 -9.30
C ASN A 77 -10.63 17.47 -10.04
N MET A 78 -10.05 16.51 -9.30
CA MET A 78 -9.28 15.39 -9.87
C MET A 78 -10.16 14.25 -10.40
N ALA A 79 -11.49 14.34 -10.24
CA ALA A 79 -12.45 13.29 -10.59
C ALA A 79 -12.12 11.92 -9.98
N ILE A 80 -11.60 11.89 -8.75
CA ILE A 80 -11.32 10.63 -8.04
C ILE A 80 -12.62 10.02 -7.55
N SER A 81 -12.82 8.71 -7.79
CA SER A 81 -14.05 8.02 -7.41
C SER A 81 -14.20 7.86 -5.89
N SER A 82 -15.43 7.64 -5.42
CA SER A 82 -15.75 7.37 -4.02
C SER A 82 -14.95 6.19 -3.46
N GLU A 83 -14.82 5.11 -4.23
CA GLU A 83 -14.13 3.89 -3.83
C GLU A 83 -12.63 4.15 -3.64
N GLN A 84 -12.03 4.90 -4.57
CA GLN A 84 -10.62 5.30 -4.51
C GLN A 84 -10.33 6.20 -3.31
N ARG A 85 -11.23 7.17 -3.05
CA ARG A 85 -11.13 8.03 -1.86
C ARG A 85 -11.25 7.22 -0.58
N GLN A 86 -12.17 6.27 -0.52
CA GLN A 86 -12.37 5.43 0.66
C GLN A 86 -11.16 4.52 0.91
N ALA A 87 -10.59 3.92 -0.13
CA ALA A 87 -9.38 3.12 -0.02
C ALA A 87 -8.20 3.94 0.50
N ALA A 88 -7.99 5.13 -0.08
CA ALA A 88 -6.96 6.06 0.36
C ALA A 88 -7.16 6.53 1.81
N LEU A 89 -8.40 6.84 2.19
CA LEU A 89 -8.73 7.33 3.52
C LEU A 89 -8.50 6.26 4.60
N ARG A 90 -8.82 5.00 4.30
CA ARG A 90 -8.49 3.86 5.19
C ARG A 90 -6.98 3.78 5.41
N ALA A 91 -6.19 3.76 4.33
CA ALA A 91 -4.73 3.71 4.42
C ALA A 91 -4.16 4.90 5.22
N TRP A 92 -4.66 6.10 4.97
CA TRP A 92 -4.24 7.32 5.66
C TRP A 92 -4.53 7.29 7.16
N ARG A 93 -5.72 6.84 7.56
CA ARG A 93 -6.12 6.73 8.98
C ARG A 93 -5.30 5.69 9.72
N THR A 94 -5.07 4.52 9.11
CA THR A 94 -4.22 3.48 9.70
C THR A 94 -2.78 3.98 9.88
N GLY A 95 -2.22 4.68 8.89
CA GLY A 95 -0.85 5.21 8.96
C GLY A 95 -0.63 6.28 10.04
N ARG A 96 -1.69 6.98 10.47
CA ARG A 96 -1.61 8.00 11.55
C ARG A 96 -1.69 7.43 12.96
N GLY A 97 -2.25 6.23 13.14
CA GLY A 97 -2.39 5.58 14.44
C GLY A 97 -1.11 4.86 14.93
N GLY A 98 -0.03 4.90 14.16
CA GLY A 98 1.25 4.25 14.47
C GLY A 98 2.36 5.18 14.98
N LYS A 99 2.00 6.37 15.50
CA LYS A 99 2.93 7.24 16.24
C LYS A 99 2.76 7.10 17.73
#